data_AF-A0A537WLB0-F1
#
_entry.id   AF-A0A537WLB0-F1
#
_cell.length_a   1.000
_cell.length_b   1.000
_cell.length_c   1.000
_cell.angle_alpha   90.00
_cell.angle_beta   90.00
_cell.angle_gamma   90.00
#
_symmetry.space_group_name_H-M   'P 1'
#
loop_
_entity.id
_entity.type
_entity.pdbx_description
1 polymer ?
#
loop_
_entity_poly.entity_id
_entity_poly.type
_entity_poly.pdbx_seq_one_letter_code
_entity_poly.pdbx_strand_id
1 'polypeptide(L)' 'MQKLVLASASPRRLDLLRQIGIVPDQIEPADIDETPRRGE' A
#
# COMPACT_ATOMS: atom_id res chain seq x y z
N MET A 1 11.51 -16.73 3.45
CA MET A 1 11.11 -15.69 2.48
C MET A 1 10.10 -14.80 3.17
N GLN A 2 10.29 -13.47 3.17
CA GLN A 2 9.33 -12.55 3.79
C GLN A 2 8.22 -12.23 2.80
N LYS A 3 6.96 -12.26 3.25
CA LYS A 3 5.80 -11.88 2.44
C LYS A 3 5.68 -10.36 2.37
N LEU A 4 5.42 -9.83 1.18
CA LEU A 4 5.16 -8.41 0.95
C LEU A 4 3.66 -8.15 0.90
N VAL A 5 3.15 -7.25 1.75
CA VAL A 5 1.74 -6.82 1.74
C VAL A 5 1.66 -5.37 1.26
N LEU A 6 0.78 -5.09 0.29
CA LEU A 6 0.45 -3.74 -0.12
C LEU A 6 -0.69 -3.21 0.77
N ALA A 7 -0.35 -2.36 1.74
CA ALA A 7 -1.28 -1.76 2.68
C ALA A 7 -2.13 -0.61 2.06
N SER A 8 -2.60 -0.76 0.82
CA SER A 8 -3.30 0.31 0.09
C SER A 8 -4.30 -0.21 -0.92
N ALA A 9 -5.50 0.39 -0.93
CA ALA A 9 -6.50 0.18 -1.97
C ALA A 9 -6.19 0.87 -3.32
N SER A 10 -5.09 1.62 -3.43
CA SER A 10 -4.82 2.44 -4.63
C SER A 10 -4.35 1.57 -5.80
N PRO A 11 -5.10 1.50 -6.92
CA PRO A 11 -4.68 0.74 -8.09
C PRO A 11 -3.37 1.28 -8.67
N ARG A 12 -3.15 2.60 -8.58
CA ARG A 12 -1.90 3.25 -9.02
C ARG A 12 -0.68 2.77 -8.24
N ARG A 13 -0.81 2.51 -6.93
CA ARG A 13 0.31 2.00 -6.13
C ARG A 13 0.68 0.56 -6.51
N LEU A 14 -0.33 -0.27 -6.80
CA LEU A 14 -0.11 -1.61 -7.31
C LEU A 14 0.60 -1.59 -8.67
N ASP A 15 0.20 -0.69 -9.56
CA ASP A 15 0.83 -0.57 -10.88
C ASP A 15 2.30 -0.11 -10.79
N LEU A 16 2.65 0.78 -9.84
CA LEU A 16 4.04 1.17 -9.59
C LEU A 16 4.90 -0.01 -9.12
N LEU A 17 4.38 -0.86 -8.23
CA LEU A 17 5.09 -2.08 -7.81
C LEU A 17 5.33 -3.01 -9.01
N ARG A 18 4.32 -3.18 -9.86
CA ARG A 18 4.44 -4.00 -11.07
C ARG A 18 5.49 -3.45 -12.05
N GLN A 19 5.62 -2.13 -12.19
CA GLN A 19 6.64 -1.51 -13.06
C GLN A 19 8.07 -1.87 -12.66
N ILE A 20 8.31 -2.09 -11.36
CA ILE A 20 9.63 -2.48 -10.83
C ILE A 20 9.75 -4.01 -10.62
N GLY A 21 8.82 -4.80 -11.16
CA GLY A 21 8.85 -6.26 -11.08
C GLY A 21 8.46 -6.82 -9.70
N ILE A 22 7.83 -6.02 -8.85
CA ILE A 22 7.37 -6.45 -7.52
C ILE A 22 5.89 -6.78 -7.58
N VAL A 23 5.54 -7.98 -7.14
CA VAL A 23 4.15 -8.42 -6.93
C VAL A 23 3.97 -8.67 -5.44
N PRO A 24 3.11 -7.91 -4.74
CA PRO A 24 2.81 -8.19 -3.35
C PRO A 24 2.04 -9.51 -3.23
N ASP A 25 2.31 -10.27 -2.17
CA ASP A 25 1.58 -11.49 -1.84
C ASP A 25 0.12 -11.19 -1.47
N GLN A 26 -0.16 -9.98 -0.97
CA GLN A 26 -1.48 -9.57 -0.53
C GLN A 26 -1.70 -8.07 -0.70
N ILE A 27 -2.94 -7.67 -0.92
CA ILE A 27 -3.38 -6.27 -0.94
C ILE A 27 -4.40 -6.11 0.19
N GLU A 28 -4.04 -5.37 1.23
CA GLU A 28 -4.89 -5.13 2.40
C GLU A 28 -4.98 -3.62 2.66
N PRO A 29 -6.06 -2.94 2.25
CA PRO A 29 -6.22 -1.52 2.54
C PRO A 29 -6.11 -1.22 4.04
N ALA A 30 -5.34 -0.20 4.41
CA ALA A 30 -5.28 0.24 5.80
C ALA A 30 -6.63 0.83 6.23
N ASP A 31 -7.16 0.37 7.36
CA ASP A 31 -8.35 0.94 8.02
C ASP A 31 -7.88 1.89 9.14
N ILE A 32 -7.42 3.08 8.73
CA ILE A 32 -6.90 4.11 9.64
C ILE A 32 -7.47 5.49 9.29
N ASP A 33 -7.59 6.34 10.31
CA ASP A 33 -7.93 7.75 10.12
C ASP A 33 -6.69 8.54 9.66
N GLU A 34 -6.71 8.96 8.40
CA GLU A 34 -5.65 9.78 7.79
C GLU A 34 -5.84 11.29 8.04
N THR A 35 -6.83 11.69 8.86
CA THR A 35 -7.06 13.11 9.17
C THR A 35 -5.81 13.70 9.84
N PRO A 36 -5.19 14.74 9.25
CA PRO A 36 -4.02 15.37 9.85
C PRO A 36 -4.34 15.87 11.25
N ARG A 37 -3.42 15.63 12.18
CA ARG A 37 -3.55 16.17 13.54
C ARG A 37 -3.24 17.67 13.52
N ARG A 38 -3.74 18.40 14.51
CA ARG A 38 -3.45 19.84 14.64
C ARG A 38 -1.93 20.03 14.80
N GLY A 39 -1.27 20.55 13.76
CA GLY A 39 0.16 20.87 13.74
C GLY A 39 1.08 19.87 13.03
N GLU A 40 0.53 18.86 12.33
CA GLU A 40 1.25 18.14 11.25
C GLU A 40 1.40 19.03 10.01
#